data_AF-A0A367CCZ4-F1
#
_entry.id   AF-A0A367CCZ4-F1
#
_cell.length_a   1.000
_cell.length_b   1.000
_cell.length_c   1.000
_cell.angle_alpha   90.00
_cell.angle_beta   90.00
_cell.angle_gamma   90.00
#
_symmetry.space_group_name_H-M   'P 1'
#
loop_
_entity.id
_entity.type
_entity.pdbx_description
1 polymer ?
#
loop_
_entity_poly.entity_id
_entity_poly.type
_entity_poly.pdbx_seq_one_letter_code
_entity_poly.pdbx_strand_id
1 'polypeptide(L)'
;MDKYKTNTAFNKWFSAIKLGKLSVNSQKCIFDYNSYRKKLSFEAVLKLFLYAVNEEKESLRDLSTALIDRSLQLETDVSSISHTQLSRAFNALEPKVLEEIFQQLLEKVQHQIKPTKRNHLYLIDSSTFSLSLKRHKWATFRQTKSGVKLHLNYCYMDDTTMYPTDFTLTNAHEHDLNQLPVLVNQPEATYVFDRGY
;
A
#
# COMPACT_ATOMS: atom_id res chain seq x y z
N MET A 1 13.70 1.86 34.11
CA MET A 1 13.00 0.56 33.97
C MET A 1 12.33 0.55 32.60
N ASP A 2 12.97 -0.04 31.59
CA ASP A 2 12.51 -0.03 30.20
C ASP A 2 12.27 -1.49 29.76
N LYS A 3 11.30 -2.16 30.41
CA LYS A 3 11.14 -3.63 30.37
C LYS A 3 10.05 -4.14 29.39
N TYR A 4 9.50 -3.27 28.55
CA TYR A 4 8.38 -3.61 27.64
C TYR A 4 8.57 -3.14 26.19
N LYS A 5 9.78 -2.85 25.73
CA LYS A 5 10.07 -2.73 24.29
C LYS A 5 10.20 -4.11 23.66
N THR A 6 9.21 -4.98 23.85
CA THR A 6 9.04 -6.12 22.96
C THR A 6 8.63 -5.53 21.62
N ASN A 7 9.55 -5.51 20.66
CA ASN A 7 9.25 -5.06 19.31
C ASN A 7 8.21 -6.03 18.75
N THR A 8 6.93 -5.65 18.82
CA THR A 8 5.81 -6.46 18.36
C THR A 8 6.02 -6.85 16.90
N ALA A 9 5.39 -7.93 16.44
CA ALA A 9 5.49 -8.34 15.02
C ALA A 9 5.14 -7.17 14.09
N PHE A 10 4.13 -6.38 14.47
CA PHE A 10 3.72 -5.16 13.79
C PHE A 10 4.84 -4.10 13.72
N ASN A 11 5.47 -3.75 14.85
CA ASN A 11 6.57 -2.78 14.85
C ASN A 11 7.81 -3.32 14.12
N LYS A 12 8.05 -4.63 14.13
CA LYS A 12 9.11 -5.25 13.32
C LYS A 12 8.85 -5.05 11.83
N TRP A 13 7.62 -5.25 11.36
CA TRP A 13 7.25 -4.97 9.97
C TRP A 13 7.37 -3.48 9.64
N PHE A 14 6.86 -2.61 10.51
CA PHE A 14 6.96 -1.16 10.33
C PHE A 14 8.42 -0.69 10.27
N SER A 15 9.33 -1.31 11.03
CA SER A 15 10.75 -0.96 11.04
C SER A 15 11.46 -1.16 9.69
N ALA A 16 10.86 -1.94 8.77
CA ALA A 16 11.36 -2.09 7.41
C ALA A 16 11.19 -0.79 6.59
N ILE A 17 10.22 0.06 6.94
CA ILE A 17 9.99 1.36 6.31
C ILE A 17 10.99 2.37 6.86
N LYS A 18 11.84 2.95 6.01
CA LYS A 18 12.83 3.96 6.39
C LYS A 18 12.43 5.31 5.83
N LEU A 19 11.55 6.02 6.55
CA LEU A 19 11.05 7.34 6.16
C LEU A 19 12.16 8.38 5.92
N GLY A 20 13.24 8.33 6.71
CA GLY A 20 14.41 9.22 6.53
C GLY A 20 15.29 8.90 5.31
N LYS A 21 15.01 7.80 4.60
CA LYS A 21 15.67 7.43 3.34
C LYS A 21 14.81 7.72 2.10
N LEU A 22 13.62 8.29 2.28
CA LEU A 22 12.81 8.78 1.17
C LEU A 22 13.44 10.03 0.56
N SER A 23 12.96 10.43 -0.60
CA SER A 23 13.36 11.61 -1.34
C SER A 23 13.09 12.88 -0.54
N VAL A 24 13.83 13.94 -0.85
CA VAL A 24 13.66 15.26 -0.20
C VAL A 24 12.21 15.75 -0.32
N ASN A 25 11.57 15.50 -1.46
CA ASN A 25 10.17 15.87 -1.68
C ASN A 25 9.22 15.10 -0.75
N SER A 26 9.38 13.78 -0.64
CA SER A 26 8.54 12.97 0.26
C SER A 26 8.78 13.30 1.73
N GLN A 27 10.04 13.54 2.13
CA GLN A 27 10.36 14.02 3.47
C GLN A 27 9.70 15.37 3.76
N LYS A 28 9.68 16.29 2.78
CA LYS A 28 8.97 17.56 2.89
C LYS A 28 7.45 17.36 3.04
N CYS A 29 6.83 16.49 2.23
CA CYS A 29 5.41 16.16 2.37
C CYS A 29 5.07 15.61 3.78
N ILE A 30 5.92 14.74 4.32
CA ILE A 30 5.78 14.22 5.70
C ILE A 30 5.92 15.34 6.73
N PHE A 31 6.90 16.22 6.56
CA PHE A 31 7.10 17.38 7.44
C PHE A 31 5.90 18.33 7.43
N ASP A 32 5.41 18.68 6.24
CA ASP A 32 4.25 19.54 6.06
C ASP A 32 3.01 18.90 6.68
N TYR A 33 2.78 17.60 6.44
CA TYR A 33 1.70 16.84 7.06
C TYR A 33 1.72 16.95 8.60
N ASN A 34 2.89 16.73 9.22
CA ASN A 34 3.06 16.79 10.68
C ASN A 34 2.87 18.21 11.23
N SER A 35 3.31 19.24 10.51
CA SER A 35 3.24 20.64 10.94
C SER A 35 1.79 21.11 11.12
N TYR A 36 0.88 20.69 10.25
CA TYR A 36 -0.53 21.03 10.33
C TYR A 36 -1.35 20.10 11.26
N ARG A 37 -0.79 18.97 11.70
CA ARG A 37 -1.54 17.88 12.38
C ARG A 37 -0.87 17.43 13.68
N LYS A 38 -0.75 18.35 14.63
CA LYS A 38 -0.07 18.15 15.93
C LYS A 38 -0.54 16.94 16.76
N LYS A 39 -1.77 16.46 16.56
CA LYS A 39 -2.36 15.34 17.34
C LYS A 39 -2.17 13.96 16.67
N LEU A 40 -1.77 13.92 15.41
CA LEU A 40 -1.71 12.69 14.65
C LEU A 40 -0.62 12.78 13.58
N SER A 41 0.55 12.25 13.91
CA SER A 41 1.70 12.24 13.02
C SER A 41 1.47 11.35 11.80
N PHE A 42 2.20 11.59 10.73
CA PHE A 42 2.20 10.75 9.52
C PHE A 42 2.47 9.29 9.87
N GLU A 43 3.44 9.04 10.76
CA GLU A 43 3.79 7.70 11.23
C GLU A 43 2.62 7.03 11.95
N ALA A 44 1.95 7.75 12.86
CA ALA A 44 0.79 7.21 13.58
C ALA A 44 -0.35 6.86 12.62
N VAL A 45 -0.61 7.70 11.61
CA VAL A 45 -1.61 7.40 10.56
C VAL A 45 -1.22 6.17 9.78
N LEU A 46 0.02 6.10 9.30
CA LEU A 46 0.48 4.97 8.52
C LEU A 46 0.34 3.67 9.31
N LYS A 47 0.71 3.66 10.59
CA LYS A 47 0.51 2.51 11.48
C LYS A 47 -0.96 2.14 11.65
N LEU A 48 -1.83 3.11 11.94
CA LEU A 48 -3.26 2.84 12.10
C LEU A 48 -3.90 2.24 10.85
N PHE A 49 -3.56 2.73 9.66
CA PHE A 49 -4.10 2.20 8.41
C PHE A 49 -3.47 0.85 8.01
N LEU A 50 -2.20 0.61 8.32
CA LEU A 50 -1.61 -0.72 8.15
C LEU A 50 -2.25 -1.75 9.09
N TYR A 51 -2.50 -1.37 10.34
CA TYR A 51 -3.28 -2.18 11.27
C TYR A 51 -4.69 -2.43 10.74
N ALA A 52 -5.35 -1.40 10.18
CA ALA A 52 -6.68 -1.54 9.61
C ALA A 52 -6.73 -2.55 8.46
N VAL A 53 -5.70 -2.57 7.61
CA VAL A 53 -5.56 -3.56 6.52
C VAL A 53 -5.29 -4.95 7.07
N ASN A 54 -4.35 -5.08 8.03
CA ASN A 54 -3.97 -6.37 8.62
C ASN A 54 -5.13 -7.05 9.36
N GLU A 55 -5.93 -6.26 10.06
CA GLU A 55 -7.08 -6.72 10.84
C GLU A 55 -8.41 -6.61 10.08
N GLU A 56 -8.35 -6.37 8.76
CA GLU A 56 -9.50 -6.31 7.86
C GLU A 56 -10.64 -5.42 8.37
N LYS A 57 -10.30 -4.26 8.94
CA LYS A 57 -11.29 -3.34 9.52
C LYS A 57 -12.27 -2.85 8.46
N GLU A 58 -13.56 -2.97 8.76
CA GLU A 58 -14.62 -2.72 7.78
C GLU A 58 -14.86 -1.22 7.52
N SER A 59 -14.46 -0.36 8.48
CA SER A 59 -14.70 1.08 8.37
C SER A 59 -13.78 1.92 9.24
N LEU A 60 -13.76 3.24 8.98
CA LEU A 60 -13.08 4.21 9.86
C LEU A 60 -13.67 4.28 11.27
N ARG A 61 -14.94 3.86 11.46
CA ARG A 61 -15.56 3.78 12.80
C ARG A 61 -15.05 2.55 13.54
N ASP A 62 -14.93 1.44 12.84
CA ASP A 62 -14.37 0.20 13.38
C ASP A 62 -12.90 0.43 13.81
N LEU A 63 -12.08 1.03 12.94
CA LEU A 63 -10.71 1.43 13.29
C LEU A 63 -10.64 2.39 14.48
N SER A 64 -11.56 3.36 14.56
CA SER A 64 -11.67 4.30 15.68
C SER A 64 -11.99 3.58 16.99
N THR A 65 -12.88 2.57 16.96
CA THR A 65 -13.22 1.75 18.13
C THR A 65 -12.08 0.81 18.53
N ALA A 66 -11.32 0.28 17.57
CA ALA A 66 -10.19 -0.63 17.83
C ALA A 66 -9.11 -0.01 18.73
N LEU A 67 -9.02 1.33 18.78
CA LEU A 67 -8.14 2.06 19.69
C LEU A 67 -8.52 1.96 21.18
N ILE A 68 -9.54 1.19 21.55
CA ILE A 68 -9.72 0.74 22.94
C ILE A 68 -8.60 -0.23 23.37
N ASP A 69 -7.97 -0.93 22.42
CA ASP A 69 -6.83 -1.82 22.69
C ASP A 69 -5.59 -1.02 23.07
N ARG A 70 -5.11 -1.24 24.30
CA ARG A 70 -3.93 -0.57 24.84
C ARG A 70 -2.66 -0.86 24.04
N SER A 71 -2.55 -2.05 23.45
CA SER A 71 -1.41 -2.44 22.62
C SER A 71 -1.35 -1.55 21.37
N LEU A 72 -2.47 -1.41 20.66
CA LEU A 72 -2.56 -0.53 19.49
C LEU A 72 -2.25 0.93 19.85
N GLN A 73 -2.75 1.41 20.99
CA GLN A 73 -2.44 2.77 21.47
C GLN A 73 -0.93 2.97 21.70
N LEU A 74 -0.25 1.98 22.29
CA LEU A 74 1.19 2.04 22.55
C LEU A 74 2.01 1.99 21.26
N GLU A 75 1.59 1.21 20.27
CA GLU A 75 2.29 1.09 18.99
C GLU A 75 2.16 2.36 18.13
N THR A 76 0.99 2.98 18.16
CA THR A 76 0.66 4.15 17.33
C THR A 76 0.92 5.48 18.01
N ASP A 77 1.11 5.49 19.33
CA ASP A 77 1.13 6.69 20.19
C ASP A 77 -0.16 7.52 20.09
N VAL A 78 -1.30 6.85 19.89
CA VAL A 78 -2.63 7.46 19.78
C VAL A 78 -3.53 6.87 20.84
N SER A 79 -4.00 7.67 21.80
CA SER A 79 -4.91 7.20 22.85
C SER A 79 -6.36 7.07 22.38
N SER A 80 -6.80 7.99 21.52
CA SER A 80 -8.14 7.99 20.94
C SER A 80 -8.17 8.88 19.69
N ILE A 81 -9.05 8.54 18.77
CA ILE A 81 -9.28 9.34 17.56
C ILE A 81 -10.68 9.05 17.04
N SER A 82 -11.35 10.07 16.50
CA SER A 82 -12.64 9.88 15.83
C SER A 82 -12.49 9.45 14.37
N HIS A 83 -13.48 8.73 13.85
CA HIS A 83 -13.57 8.39 12.42
C HIS A 83 -13.47 9.62 11.48
N THR A 84 -13.96 10.78 11.91
CA THR A 84 -13.85 12.03 11.15
C THR A 84 -12.41 12.54 11.09
N GLN A 85 -11.66 12.44 12.19
CA GLN A 85 -10.24 12.78 12.19
C GLN A 85 -9.44 11.81 11.33
N LEU A 86 -9.74 10.51 11.39
CA LEU A 86 -9.14 9.49 10.50
C LEU A 86 -9.41 9.81 9.03
N SER A 87 -10.65 10.16 8.67
CA SER A 87 -11.00 10.54 7.30
C SER A 87 -10.21 11.76 6.83
N ARG A 88 -10.14 12.82 7.65
CA ARG A 88 -9.35 14.03 7.32
C ARG A 88 -7.86 13.76 7.22
N ALA A 89 -7.36 12.81 7.99
CA ALA A 89 -5.96 12.40 8.00
C ALA A 89 -5.62 11.62 6.73
N PHE A 90 -6.43 10.61 6.41
CA PHE A 90 -6.30 9.81 5.19
C PHE A 90 -6.32 10.67 3.92
N ASN A 91 -7.26 11.62 3.83
CA ASN A 91 -7.36 12.52 2.68
C ASN A 91 -6.17 13.48 2.51
N ALA A 92 -5.32 13.61 3.51
CA ALA A 92 -4.13 14.46 3.45
C ALA A 92 -2.83 13.66 3.30
N LEU A 93 -2.91 12.32 3.23
CA LEU A 93 -1.77 11.53 2.82
C LEU A 93 -1.50 11.79 1.34
N GLU A 94 -0.27 12.14 1.02
CA GLU A 94 0.18 12.32 -0.34
C GLU A 94 0.47 10.94 -0.95
N PRO A 95 -0.27 10.49 -2.00
CA PRO A 95 -0.10 9.15 -2.57
C PRO A 95 1.33 8.85 -3.03
N LYS A 96 2.04 9.85 -3.53
CA LYS A 96 3.43 9.73 -3.96
C LYS A 96 4.38 9.26 -2.84
N VAL A 97 4.11 9.66 -1.59
CA VAL A 97 4.91 9.21 -0.45
C VAL A 97 4.70 7.71 -0.19
N LEU A 98 3.46 7.23 -0.35
CA LEU A 98 3.13 5.82 -0.19
C LEU A 98 3.73 4.97 -1.32
N GLU A 99 3.69 5.47 -2.56
CA GLU A 99 4.35 4.84 -3.71
C GLU A 99 5.86 4.72 -3.49
N GLU A 100 6.51 5.77 -2.98
CA GLU A 100 7.95 5.72 -2.70
C GLU A 100 8.29 4.75 -1.56
N ILE A 101 7.43 4.65 -0.53
CA ILE A 101 7.58 3.61 0.51
C ILE A 101 7.48 2.22 -0.12
N PHE A 102 6.52 1.98 -1.01
CA PHE A 102 6.39 0.71 -1.72
C PHE A 102 7.65 0.40 -2.53
N GLN A 103 8.14 1.34 -3.34
CA GLN A 103 9.36 1.19 -4.15
C GLN A 103 10.57 0.87 -3.27
N GLN A 104 10.75 1.58 -2.15
CA GLN A 104 11.83 1.31 -1.20
C GLN A 104 11.77 -0.11 -0.62
N LEU A 105 10.57 -0.61 -0.29
CA LEU A 105 10.40 -1.97 0.22
C LEU A 105 10.65 -3.01 -0.88
N LEU A 106 10.15 -2.75 -2.08
CA LEU A 106 10.35 -3.60 -3.24
C LEU A 106 11.83 -3.77 -3.59
N GLU A 107 12.57 -2.66 -3.66
CA GLU A 107 14.02 -2.68 -3.90
C GLU A 107 14.73 -3.57 -2.86
N LYS A 108 14.37 -3.48 -1.58
CA LYS A 108 14.97 -4.32 -0.54
C LYS A 108 14.75 -5.80 -0.79
N VAL A 109 13.54 -6.19 -1.19
CA VAL A 109 13.23 -7.59 -1.51
C VAL A 109 14.04 -8.05 -2.71
N GLN A 110 14.07 -7.27 -3.79
CA GLN A 110 14.83 -7.59 -5.01
C GLN A 110 16.35 -7.67 -4.78
N HIS A 111 16.89 -6.90 -3.84
CA HIS A 111 18.31 -7.00 -3.47
C HIS A 111 18.63 -8.27 -2.69
N GLN A 112 17.70 -8.74 -1.86
CA GLN A 112 17.86 -9.97 -1.05
C GLN A 112 17.59 -11.22 -1.88
N ILE A 113 16.68 -11.12 -2.84
CA ILE A 113 16.16 -12.25 -3.62
C ILE A 113 16.34 -11.93 -5.09
N LYS A 114 17.33 -12.58 -5.72
CA LYS A 114 17.63 -12.35 -7.13
C LYS A 114 17.01 -13.46 -7.99
N PRO A 115 16.04 -13.13 -8.86
CA PRO A 115 15.49 -14.10 -9.80
C PRO A 115 16.55 -14.47 -10.84
N THR A 116 16.59 -15.75 -11.19
CA THR A 116 17.41 -16.31 -12.28
C THR A 116 16.48 -16.93 -13.32
N LYS A 117 16.88 -17.03 -14.59
CA LYS A 117 16.01 -17.50 -15.69
C LYS A 117 15.24 -18.82 -15.45
N ARG A 118 15.67 -19.67 -14.51
CA ARG A 118 15.10 -21.00 -14.26
C ARG A 118 14.26 -21.12 -13.00
N ASN A 119 14.20 -20.09 -12.15
CA ASN A 119 13.57 -20.20 -10.82
C ASN A 119 12.49 -19.14 -10.56
N HIS A 120 11.93 -18.52 -11.61
CA HIS A 120 10.84 -17.57 -11.42
C HIS A 120 9.88 -17.50 -12.60
N LEU A 121 8.63 -17.18 -12.29
CA LEU A 121 7.55 -16.84 -13.22
C LEU A 121 7.01 -15.46 -12.84
N TYR A 122 6.61 -14.69 -13.85
CA TYR A 122 5.90 -13.44 -13.64
C TYR A 122 4.41 -13.65 -13.84
N LEU A 123 3.66 -13.62 -12.75
CA LEU A 123 2.21 -13.71 -12.76
C LEU A 123 1.65 -12.30 -12.97
N ILE A 124 0.86 -12.13 -14.03
CA ILE A 124 0.17 -10.88 -14.31
C ILE A 124 -1.32 -11.10 -14.05
N ASP A 125 -1.89 -10.24 -13.22
CA ASP A 125 -3.33 -10.22 -12.93
C ASP A 125 -3.80 -8.79 -12.69
N SER A 126 -5.11 -8.55 -12.79
CA SER A 126 -5.71 -7.26 -12.50
C SER A 126 -6.85 -7.35 -11.50
N SER A 127 -6.93 -6.35 -10.62
CA SER A 127 -8.02 -6.19 -9.67
C SER A 127 -8.78 -4.90 -9.93
N THR A 128 -10.09 -5.00 -10.13
CA THR A 128 -10.95 -3.83 -10.38
C THR A 128 -11.64 -3.38 -9.08
N PHE A 129 -11.34 -2.15 -8.66
CA PHE A 129 -11.97 -1.51 -7.51
C PHE A 129 -13.16 -0.67 -7.98
N SER A 130 -14.38 -1.14 -7.67
CA SER A 130 -15.61 -0.39 -7.96
C SER A 130 -15.76 0.78 -6.99
N LEU A 131 -16.00 1.97 -7.52
CA LEU A 131 -16.15 3.22 -6.79
C LEU A 131 -17.50 3.89 -7.06
N SER A 132 -17.87 4.80 -6.16
CA SER A 132 -19.08 5.62 -6.33
C SER A 132 -18.89 6.66 -7.43
N LEU A 133 -19.72 6.60 -8.47
CA LEU A 133 -19.72 7.56 -9.58
C LEU A 133 -19.92 9.02 -9.13
N LYS A 134 -20.76 9.23 -8.11
CA LYS A 134 -21.02 10.57 -7.56
C LYS A 134 -19.75 11.21 -6.96
N ARG A 135 -18.87 10.41 -6.36
CA ARG A 135 -17.68 10.87 -5.63
C ARG A 135 -16.40 10.82 -6.47
N HIS A 136 -16.30 9.89 -7.42
CA HIS A 136 -15.07 9.60 -8.17
C HIS A 136 -15.27 9.69 -9.68
N LYS A 137 -15.87 10.78 -10.16
CA LYS A 137 -16.19 10.99 -11.58
C LYS A 137 -14.97 10.87 -12.51
N TRP A 138 -13.77 11.13 -12.00
CA TRP A 138 -12.52 11.00 -12.74
C TRP A 138 -12.14 9.55 -13.06
N ALA A 139 -12.59 8.59 -12.23
CA ALA A 139 -12.28 7.17 -12.36
C ALA A 139 -13.29 6.49 -13.28
N THR A 140 -13.13 6.65 -14.59
CA THR A 140 -14.09 6.17 -15.60
C THR A 140 -14.19 4.64 -15.60
N PHE A 141 -15.41 4.08 -15.58
CA PHE A 141 -15.62 2.64 -15.69
C PHE A 141 -16.85 2.24 -16.52
N ARG A 142 -18.06 2.45 -16.01
CA ARG A 142 -19.33 2.14 -16.71
C ARG A 142 -20.34 3.26 -16.44
N GLN A 143 -21.47 3.27 -17.17
CA GLN A 143 -22.47 4.34 -17.04
C GLN A 143 -22.93 4.61 -15.59
N THR A 144 -23.03 3.57 -14.77
CA THR A 144 -23.57 3.65 -13.40
C THR A 144 -22.48 3.53 -12.32
N LYS A 145 -21.22 3.30 -12.69
CA LYS A 145 -20.12 3.05 -11.75
C LYS A 145 -18.84 3.76 -12.18
N SER A 146 -18.11 4.27 -11.20
CA SER A 146 -16.70 4.62 -11.37
C SER A 146 -15.82 3.47 -10.92
N GLY A 147 -14.56 3.48 -11.28
CA GLY A 147 -13.63 2.45 -10.82
C GLY A 147 -12.22 2.67 -11.33
N VAL A 148 -11.28 2.12 -10.58
CA VAL A 148 -9.88 2.00 -10.97
C VAL A 148 -9.52 0.54 -11.06
N LYS A 149 -8.53 0.22 -11.87
CA LYS A 149 -8.01 -1.12 -12.01
C LYS A 149 -6.52 -1.12 -11.69
N LEU A 150 -6.11 -2.04 -10.83
CA LEU A 150 -4.72 -2.28 -10.49
C LEU A 150 -4.25 -3.49 -11.29
N HIS A 151 -3.30 -3.28 -12.19
CA HIS A 151 -2.59 -4.34 -12.88
C HIS A 151 -1.32 -4.61 -12.09
N LEU A 152 -1.11 -5.87 -11.70
CA LEU A 152 0.00 -6.28 -10.87
C LEU A 152 0.86 -7.26 -11.65
N ASN A 153 2.17 -7.04 -11.63
CA ASN A 153 3.14 -8.05 -12.01
C ASN A 153 3.77 -8.62 -10.74
N TYR A 154 3.75 -9.94 -10.61
CA TYR A 154 4.10 -10.66 -9.40
C TYR A 154 5.13 -11.76 -9.68
N CYS A 155 6.32 -11.65 -9.10
CA CYS A 155 7.35 -12.68 -9.23
C CYS A 155 7.04 -13.82 -8.27
N TYR A 156 6.76 -14.99 -8.84
CA TYR A 156 6.62 -16.25 -8.12
C TYR A 156 7.86 -17.11 -8.36
N MET A 157 8.55 -17.48 -7.29
CA MET A 157 9.71 -18.39 -7.36
C MET A 157 9.35 -19.74 -6.74
N ASP A 158 8.81 -19.71 -5.52
CA ASP A 158 8.29 -20.86 -4.78
C ASP A 158 7.28 -20.37 -3.72
N ASP A 159 6.67 -21.29 -2.98
CA ASP A 159 5.63 -20.99 -1.97
C ASP A 159 6.11 -20.13 -0.79
N THR A 160 7.43 -19.97 -0.63
CA THR A 160 8.04 -19.13 0.41
C THR A 160 8.62 -17.84 -0.12
N THR A 161 8.80 -17.74 -1.44
CA THR A 161 9.53 -16.68 -2.13
C THR A 161 8.70 -16.12 -3.27
N MET A 162 7.97 -15.05 -2.95
CA MET A 162 7.12 -14.37 -3.91
C MET A 162 6.92 -12.89 -3.53
N TYR A 163 6.84 -12.00 -4.52
CA TYR A 163 6.71 -10.57 -4.29
C TYR A 163 6.22 -9.82 -5.53
N PRO A 164 5.50 -8.68 -5.37
CA PRO A 164 5.14 -7.84 -6.51
C PRO A 164 6.40 -7.23 -7.11
N THR A 165 6.50 -7.14 -8.43
CA THR A 165 7.66 -6.54 -9.12
C THR A 165 7.35 -5.22 -9.79
N ASP A 166 6.09 -5.03 -10.19
CA ASP A 166 5.63 -3.80 -10.79
C ASP A 166 4.11 -3.71 -10.63
N PHE A 167 3.56 -2.50 -10.70
CA PHE A 167 2.12 -2.31 -10.78
C PHE A 167 1.78 -1.09 -11.63
N THR A 168 0.58 -1.08 -12.19
CA THR A 168 0.04 0.06 -12.91
C THR A 168 -1.41 0.28 -12.53
N LEU A 169 -1.78 1.52 -12.25
CA LEU A 169 -3.16 1.92 -11.98
C LEU A 169 -3.76 2.58 -13.22
N THR A 170 -4.92 2.10 -13.63
CA THR A 170 -5.69 2.63 -14.76
C THR A 170 -7.13 2.91 -14.35
N ASN A 171 -7.86 3.63 -15.19
CA ASN A 171 -9.31 3.67 -15.10
C ASN A 171 -9.87 2.28 -15.43
N ALA A 172 -10.89 1.82 -14.71
CA ALA A 172 -11.37 0.45 -14.86
C ALA A 172 -12.04 0.15 -16.21
N HIS A 173 -12.31 1.17 -17.04
CA HIS A 173 -12.72 0.99 -18.43
C HIS A 173 -11.59 0.45 -19.33
N GLU A 174 -10.32 0.66 -18.95
CA GLU A 174 -9.18 0.21 -19.73
C GLU A 174 -9.13 -1.33 -19.83
N HIS A 175 -8.88 -1.81 -21.05
CA HIS A 175 -8.74 -3.25 -21.31
C HIS A 175 -7.39 -3.76 -20.81
N ASP A 176 -7.37 -4.96 -20.25
CA ASP A 176 -6.19 -5.58 -19.63
C ASP A 176 -5.03 -5.77 -20.62
N LEU A 177 -5.32 -6.27 -21.81
CA LEU A 177 -4.41 -6.31 -22.97
C LEU A 177 -3.59 -5.03 -23.21
N ASN A 178 -4.14 -3.83 -22.94
CA ASN A 178 -3.40 -2.59 -23.17
C ASN A 178 -2.21 -2.42 -22.21
N GLN A 179 -2.22 -3.12 -21.08
CA GLN A 179 -1.14 -3.08 -20.07
C GLN A 179 -0.11 -4.20 -20.26
N LEU A 180 -0.38 -5.21 -21.09
CA LEU A 180 0.61 -6.26 -21.37
C LEU A 180 1.94 -5.71 -21.88
N PRO A 181 2.00 -4.75 -22.84
CA PRO A 181 3.29 -4.20 -23.29
C PRO A 181 4.06 -3.44 -22.20
N VAL A 182 3.37 -2.96 -21.16
CA VAL A 182 3.98 -2.24 -20.04
C VAL A 182 4.60 -3.23 -19.04
N LEU A 183 3.88 -4.32 -18.72
CA LEU A 183 4.27 -5.29 -17.71
C LEU A 183 5.18 -6.41 -18.25
N VAL A 184 5.04 -6.78 -19.52
CA VAL A 184 5.88 -7.75 -20.23
C VAL A 184 7.11 -7.03 -20.77
N ASN A 185 8.02 -6.69 -19.86
CA ASN A 185 9.16 -5.83 -20.15
C ASN A 185 10.54 -6.47 -19.86
N GLN A 186 10.58 -7.72 -19.37
CA GLN A 186 11.81 -8.44 -19.07
C GLN A 186 12.16 -9.44 -20.18
N PRO A 187 13.34 -9.31 -20.81
CA PRO A 187 13.84 -10.32 -21.75
C PRO A 187 14.01 -11.68 -21.08
N GLU A 188 13.70 -12.74 -21.82
CA GLU A 188 13.93 -14.14 -21.39
C GLU A 188 13.20 -14.55 -20.10
N ALA A 189 12.14 -13.82 -19.75
CA ALA A 189 11.24 -14.12 -18.65
C ALA A 189 10.03 -14.93 -19.11
N THR A 190 9.50 -15.77 -18.22
CA THR A 190 8.22 -16.46 -18.46
C THR A 190 7.10 -15.71 -17.76
N TYR A 191 6.11 -15.27 -18.53
CA TYR A 191 4.93 -14.58 -18.04
C TYR A 191 3.72 -15.51 -18.07
N VAL A 192 2.91 -15.47 -17.03
CA VAL A 192 1.67 -16.24 -16.90
C VAL A 192 0.55 -15.27 -16.57
N PHE A 193 -0.51 -15.32 -17.36
CA PHE A 193 -1.75 -14.59 -17.17
C PHE A 193 -2.89 -15.43 -17.73
N ASP A 194 -4.11 -15.17 -17.29
CA ASP A 194 -5.27 -15.85 -17.85
C ASP A 194 -5.55 -15.39 -19.30
N ARG A 195 -6.38 -16.13 -20.03
CA ARG A 195 -6.70 -15.81 -21.43
C ARG A 195 -7.58 -14.55 -21.59
N GLY A 196 -8.30 -14.16 -20.54
CA GLY A 196 -9.21 -13.03 -20.51
C GLY A 196 -8.54 -11.69 -20.17
N TYR A 197 -7.32 -11.74 -19.64
CA TYR A 197 -6.39 -10.62 -19.52
C TYR A 197 -6.00 -10.10 -20.91
#